data_AF-M3H6U9-F1
#
_entry.id   AF-M3H6U9-F1
#
_cell.length_a   1.000
_cell.length_b   1.000
_cell.length_c   1.000
_cell.angle_alpha   90.00
_cell.angle_beta   90.00
_cell.angle_gamma   90.00
#
_symmetry.space_group_name_H-M   'P 1'
#
loop_
_entity.id
_entity.type
_entity.pdbx_description
1 polymer ?
#
loop_
_entity_poly.entity_id
_entity_poly.type
_entity_poly.pdbx_seq_one_letter_code
_entity_poly.pdbx_strand_id
1 'polypeptide(L)'
;MSGVEKVNEGDLEVEVPIRVKDEIGFLADSFNDMVSSIRDARKELQDYAEHLATKVRLRTEELSEKIEEFQRLKIQQDGDYF
;
A
#
# COMPACT_ATOMS: atom_id res chain seq x y z
N MET A 1 -24.45 17.95 7.15
CA MET A 1 -23.10 17.49 7.50
C MET A 1 -22.12 18.38 6.78
N SER A 2 -21.20 19.01 7.51
CA SER A 2 -20.14 19.82 6.90
C SER A 2 -19.11 18.92 6.21
N GLY A 3 -18.41 19.42 5.18
CA GLY A 3 -17.36 18.63 4.52
C GLY A 3 -16.26 18.17 5.50
N VAL A 4 -15.95 19.00 6.50
CA VAL A 4 -14.96 18.71 7.55
C VAL A 4 -15.38 17.52 8.42
N GLU A 5 -16.67 17.40 8.77
CA GLU A 5 -17.17 16.24 9.54
C GLU A 5 -16.96 14.94 8.79
N LYS A 6 -17.23 14.92 7.47
CA LYS A 6 -17.06 13.72 6.65
C LYS A 6 -15.60 13.30 6.50
N VAL A 7 -14.70 14.27 6.33
CA VAL A 7 -13.25 14.01 6.33
C VAL A 7 -12.80 13.40 7.66
N ASN A 8 -13.29 13.92 8.79
CA ASN A 8 -12.99 13.37 10.12
C ASN A 8 -13.53 11.95 10.32
N GLU A 9 -14.63 11.60 9.64
CA GLU A 9 -15.17 10.24 9.60
C GLU A 9 -14.40 9.31 8.64
N GLY A 10 -13.43 9.85 7.89
CA GLY A 10 -12.53 9.09 7.01
C GLY A 10 -12.90 9.12 5.53
N ASP A 11 -13.92 9.89 5.15
CA ASP A 11 -14.28 10.13 3.75
C ASP A 11 -13.37 11.22 3.16
N LEU A 12 -12.33 10.81 2.44
CA LEU A 12 -11.34 11.70 1.83
C LEU A 12 -11.71 12.09 0.38
N GLU A 13 -12.89 11.71 -0.11
CA GLU A 13 -13.37 12.08 -1.45
C GLU A 13 -14.22 13.35 -1.44
N VAL A 14 -14.42 13.93 -0.26
CA VAL A 14 -15.21 15.15 -0.08
C VAL A 14 -14.33 16.38 -0.01
N GLU A 15 -14.81 17.46 -0.62
CA GLU A 15 -14.14 18.76 -0.62
C GLU A 15 -14.96 19.79 0.15
N VAL A 16 -14.26 20.70 0.84
CA VAL A 16 -14.88 21.87 1.46
C VAL A 16 -14.98 22.99 0.43
N PRO A 17 -16.19 23.49 0.09
CA PRO A 17 -16.35 24.49 -0.95
C PRO A 17 -15.77 25.85 -0.53
N ILE A 18 -14.92 26.42 -1.40
CA ILE A 18 -14.32 27.74 -1.21
C ILE A 18 -15.31 28.79 -1.73
N ARG A 19 -15.91 29.57 -0.83
CA ARG A 19 -16.94 30.58 -1.17
C ARG A 19 -16.44 32.01 -1.19
N VAL A 20 -15.32 32.28 -0.53
CA VAL A 20 -14.75 33.62 -0.33
C VAL A 20 -13.25 33.54 -0.61
N LYS A 21 -12.66 34.61 -1.13
CA LYS A 21 -11.22 34.74 -1.39
C LYS A 21 -10.55 35.58 -0.29
N ASP A 22 -10.71 35.14 0.94
CA ASP A 22 -10.12 35.73 2.15
C ASP A 22 -9.35 34.65 2.94
N GLU A 23 -8.97 34.94 4.18
CA GLU A 23 -8.23 34.01 5.04
C GLU A 23 -9.01 32.70 5.30
N ILE A 24 -10.34 32.77 5.34
CA ILE A 24 -11.19 31.58 5.49
C ILE A 24 -11.19 30.76 4.20
N GLY A 25 -11.21 31.43 3.05
CA GLY A 25 -11.00 30.79 1.75
C GLY A 25 -9.67 30.06 1.64
N PHE A 26 -8.58 30.72 2.06
CA PHE A 26 -7.25 30.13 2.09
C PHE A 26 -7.15 28.93 3.04
N LEU A 27 -7.79 29.00 4.22
CA LEU A 27 -7.84 27.88 5.15
C LEU A 27 -8.60 26.67 4.57
N ALA A 28 -9.71 26.92 3.87
CA ALA A 28 -10.47 25.86 3.19
C ALA A 28 -9.66 25.20 2.06
N ASP A 29 -8.91 26.00 1.31
CA ASP A 29 -7.99 25.53 0.26
C ASP A 29 -6.88 24.65 0.86
N SER A 30 -6.18 25.17 1.88
CA SER A 30 -5.13 24.43 2.62
C SER A 30 -5.65 23.14 3.26
N PHE A 31 -6.90 23.15 3.73
CA PHE A 31 -7.56 21.95 4.26
C PHE A 31 -7.78 20.91 3.15
N ASN A 32 -8.32 21.32 1.99
CA ASN A 32 -8.54 20.40 0.86
C ASN A 32 -7.23 19.81 0.35
N ASP A 33 -6.16 20.62 0.26
CA ASP A 33 -4.82 20.15 -0.11
C ASP A 33 -4.29 19.08 0.84
N MET A 34 -4.50 19.27 2.15
CA MET A 34 -4.13 18.29 3.17
C MET A 34 -4.93 16.98 2.99
N VAL A 35 -6.24 17.08 2.73
CA VAL A 35 -7.10 15.91 2.49
C VAL A 35 -6.64 15.13 1.26
N SER A 36 -6.33 15.82 0.16
CA SER A 36 -5.79 15.15 -1.04
C SER A 36 -4.45 14.48 -0.75
N SER A 37 -3.56 15.15 -0.02
CA SER A 37 -2.25 14.58 0.33
C SER A 37 -2.39 13.30 1.17
N ILE A 38 -3.34 13.27 2.11
CA ILE A 38 -3.62 12.07 2.92
C ILE A 38 -4.20 10.95 2.05
N ARG A 39 -5.13 11.28 1.13
CA ARG A 39 -5.70 10.32 0.19
C ARG A 39 -4.61 9.66 -0.67
N ASP A 40 -3.71 10.47 -1.21
CA ASP A 40 -2.62 9.99 -2.08
C ASP A 40 -1.65 9.11 -1.29
N ALA A 41 -1.25 9.53 -0.08
CA ALA A 41 -0.41 8.71 0.79
C ALA A 41 -1.06 7.37 1.16
N ARG A 42 -2.38 7.34 1.39
CA ARG A 42 -3.12 6.10 1.67
C ARG A 42 -3.12 5.16 0.47
N LYS A 43 -3.27 5.71 -0.74
CA LYS A 43 -3.21 4.94 -1.98
C LYS A 43 -1.82 4.35 -2.19
N GLU A 44 -0.76 5.14 -2.02
CA GLU A 44 0.62 4.65 -2.13
C GLU A 44 0.93 3.55 -1.11
N LEU A 45 0.45 3.67 0.13
CA LEU A 45 0.59 2.63 1.14
C LEU A 45 -0.11 1.33 0.74
N GLN A 46 -1.30 1.43 0.14
CA GLN A 46 -2.03 0.27 -0.34
C GLN A 46 -1.28 -0.42 -1.51
N ASP A 47 -0.84 0.36 -2.50
CA ASP A 47 -0.07 -0.15 -3.63
C ASP A 47 1.23 -0.82 -3.15
N TYR A 48 1.92 -0.22 -2.17
CA TYR A 48 3.11 -0.80 -1.57
C TYR A 48 2.81 -2.13 -0.86
N ALA A 49 1.71 -2.21 -0.10
CA ALA A 49 1.31 -3.44 0.58
C ALA A 49 0.99 -4.57 -0.41
N GLU A 50 0.27 -4.28 -1.48
CA GLU A 50 -0.07 -5.24 -2.54
C GLU A 50 1.20 -5.74 -3.27
N HIS A 51 2.11 -4.82 -3.60
CA HIS A 51 3.40 -5.15 -4.22
C HIS A 51 4.30 -5.97 -3.29
N LEU A 52 4.34 -5.63 -1.99
CA LEU A 52 5.12 -6.36 -1.01
C LEU A 52 4.60 -7.79 -0.83
N ALA A 53 3.28 -7.97 -0.74
CA ALA A 53 2.67 -9.29 -0.65
C ALA A 53 3.02 -10.15 -1.87
N THR A 54 2.98 -9.57 -3.06
CA THR A 54 3.38 -10.25 -4.31
C THR A 54 4.85 -10.66 -4.28
N LYS A 55 5.75 -9.75 -3.85
CA LYS A 55 7.18 -10.06 -3.75
C LYS A 55 7.47 -11.17 -2.74
N VAL A 56 6.82 -11.13 -1.58
CA VAL A 56 6.97 -12.18 -0.55
C VAL A 56 6.54 -13.52 -1.12
N ARG A 57 5.36 -13.61 -1.74
CA ARG A 57 4.87 -14.84 -2.36
C ARG A 57 5.86 -15.42 -3.37
N LEU A 58 6.32 -14.59 -4.32
CA LEU A 58 7.29 -15.03 -5.35
C LEU A 58 8.60 -15.52 -4.75
N ARG A 59 9.12 -14.85 -3.71
CA ARG A 59 10.35 -15.27 -3.02
C ARG A 59 10.16 -16.55 -2.22
N THR A 60 8.99 -16.76 -1.63
CA THR A 60 8.65 -18.00 -0.92
C THR A 60 8.51 -19.17 -1.89
N GLU A 61 7.90 -18.95 -3.06
CA GLU A 61 7.84 -19.93 -4.15
C GLU A 61 9.25 -20.30 -4.63
N GLU A 62 10.07 -19.31 -4.99
CA GLU A 62 11.46 -19.52 -5.44
C GLU A 62 12.29 -20.28 -4.38
N LEU A 63 12.12 -19.94 -3.11
CA LEU A 63 12.82 -20.61 -2.02
C LEU A 63 12.38 -22.07 -1.88
N SER A 64 11.08 -22.34 -2.01
CA SER A 64 10.53 -23.70 -1.92
C SER A 64 11.05 -24.58 -3.05
N GLU A 65 11.06 -24.07 -4.29
CA GLU A 65 11.62 -24.77 -5.45
C GLU A 65 13.09 -25.14 -5.25
N LYS A 66 13.90 -24.20 -4.73
CA LYS A 66 15.32 -24.45 -4.43
C LYS A 66 15.53 -25.48 -3.32
N ILE A 67 14.68 -25.48 -2.30
CA ILE A 67 14.72 -26.50 -1.23
C ILE A 67 14.42 -27.88 -1.80
N GLU A 68 13.39 -28.02 -2.63
CA GLU A 68 13.04 -29.28 -3.26
C GLU A 68 14.16 -29.77 -4.19
N GLU A 69 14.76 -28.88 -4.98
CA GLU A 69 15.89 -29.22 -5.85
C GLU A 69 17.09 -29.71 -5.04
N PHE A 70 17.44 -29.00 -3.96
CA PHE A 70 18.54 -29.41 -3.08
C PHE A 70 18.29 -30.77 -2.44
N GLN A 71 17.05 -31.05 -2.01
CA GLN A 71 16.66 -32.34 -1.46
C GLN A 71 16.78 -33.47 -2.51
N ARG A 72 16.34 -33.23 -3.75
CA ARG A 72 16.50 -34.20 -4.84
C ARG A 72 17.97 -34.52 -5.12
N LEU A 73 18.83 -33.50 -5.19
CA LEU A 73 20.27 -33.67 -5.42
C LEU A 73 20.95 -34.46 -4.29
N LYS A 74 20.56 -34.23 -3.03
CA LYS A 74 21.06 -35.01 -1.90
C LYS A 74 20.72 -36.50 -2.01
N ILE A 75 19.47 -36.83 -2.32
CA ILE A 75 19.03 -38.23 -2.48
C ILE A 75 19.80 -38.93 -3.60
N GLN A 76 20.05 -38.23 -4.72
CA GLN A 76 20.83 -38.78 -5.82
C GLN A 76 22.28 -39.08 -5.42
N GLN A 77 22.94 -38.14 -4.73
CA GLN A 77 24.34 -38.32 -4.30
C GLN A 77 24.51 -39.45 -3.28
N ASP A 78 23.56 -39.63 -2.37
CA ASP A 78 23.61 -40.68 -1.36
C ASP A 78 23.30 -42.08 -1.95
N GLY A 79 22.52 -42.15 -3.05
CA GLY A 79 22.19 -43.39 -3.75
C GLY A 79 23.32 -43.92 -4.65
N ASP A 80 24.17 -43.04 -5.19
CA ASP A 80 25.30 -43.41 -6.06
C ASP A 80 26.52 -43.97 -5.28
N TYR A 81 26.45 -44.06 -3.95
CA TYR A 81 27.53 -44.53 -3.07
C TYR A 81 27.44 -46.02 -2.67
N PHE A 82 26.45 -46.77 -3.17
CA PHE A 82 26.25 -48.20 -2.87
C PHE A 82 26.23 -49.08 -4.12
#